data_AF-A0A4Q5SHG6-F1
#
_entry.id   AF-A0A4Q5SHG6-F1
#
_cell.length_a   1.000
_cell.length_b   1.000
_cell.length_c   1.000
_cell.angle_alpha   90.00
_cell.angle_beta   90.00
_cell.angle_gamma   90.00
#
_symmetry.space_group_name_H-M   'P 1'
#
loop_
_entity.id
_entity.type
_entity.pdbx_description
1 polymer ?
#
loop_
_entity_poly.entity_id
_entity_poly.type
_entity_poly.pdbx_seq_one_letter_code
_entity_poly.pdbx_strand_id
1 'polypeptide(L)'
;MLENDISAFDRRFAFTSATALPEITAIGPDDFADAFDRAMAGELAEVEAIANEPDEHSFDNTILALERSGRILSRVASLFFALAGAETSDALQAVEREVAPKLSRHGSAISLNPALFARIDALHERRAALALTPEQLRLLERVHGGFLRSGARLEGPDRGRFADLNAR
;
A
#
# COMPACT_ATOMS: atom_id res chain seq x y z
N MET A 1 -13.66 -1.05 -5.67
CA MET A 1 -13.81 -1.68 -4.36
C MET A 1 -14.85 -0.94 -3.57
N LEU A 2 -15.95 -1.63 -3.28
CA LEU A 2 -17.03 -1.14 -2.41
C LEU A 2 -16.71 -1.63 -1.00
N GLU A 3 -17.33 -1.06 0.04
CA GLU A 3 -17.21 -1.52 1.44
C GLU A 3 -17.41 -3.05 1.60
N ASN A 4 -18.08 -3.67 0.62
CA ASN A 4 -18.24 -5.12 0.47
C ASN A 4 -16.92 -5.91 0.52
N ASP A 5 -15.83 -5.41 -0.07
CA ASP A 5 -14.56 -6.14 -0.13
C ASP A 5 -13.87 -6.14 1.24
N ILE A 6 -13.99 -5.05 2.01
CA ILE A 6 -13.51 -4.96 3.40
C ILE A 6 -14.36 -5.86 4.30
N SER A 7 -15.69 -5.87 4.10
CA SER A 7 -16.61 -6.74 4.83
C SER A 7 -16.33 -8.23 4.58
N ALA A 8 -15.99 -8.59 3.33
CA ALA A 8 -15.59 -9.95 2.95
C ALA A 8 -14.22 -10.34 3.53
N PHE A 9 -13.31 -9.37 3.69
CA PHE A 9 -12.02 -9.59 4.34
C PHE A 9 -12.18 -9.89 5.84
N ASP A 10 -12.84 -8.97 6.56
CA ASP A 10 -13.27 -9.12 7.95
C ASP A 10 -14.22 -7.96 8.29
N ARG A 11 -15.47 -8.31 8.58
CA ARG A 11 -16.54 -7.35 8.86
C ARG A 11 -16.23 -6.38 10.00
N ARG A 12 -15.36 -6.74 10.94
CA ARG A 12 -14.99 -5.88 12.07
C ARG A 12 -14.24 -4.62 11.61
N PHE A 13 -13.49 -4.73 10.51
CA PHE A 13 -12.77 -3.60 9.91
C PHE A 13 -13.65 -2.75 8.97
N ALA A 14 -14.86 -3.22 8.65
CA ALA A 14 -15.79 -2.54 7.77
C ALA A 14 -16.60 -1.45 8.49
N PHE A 15 -16.97 -0.41 7.76
CA PHE A 15 -17.97 0.56 8.20
C PHE A 15 -19.36 -0.08 8.13
N THR A 16 -20.14 0.15 9.18
CA THR A 16 -21.51 -0.36 9.26
C THR A 16 -22.49 0.46 8.40
N SER A 17 -22.13 1.70 8.02
CA SER A 17 -22.82 2.52 7.03
C SER A 17 -21.91 3.66 6.52
N ALA A 18 -22.36 4.42 5.51
CA ALA A 18 -21.59 5.53 4.93
C ALA A 18 -21.23 6.66 5.92
N THR A 19 -21.94 6.74 7.04
CA THR A 19 -21.70 7.76 8.09
C THR A 19 -21.32 7.14 9.44
N ALA A 20 -21.16 5.81 9.51
CA ALA A 20 -20.85 5.12 10.75
C ALA A 20 -19.39 4.68 10.79
N LEU A 21 -18.84 4.64 12.00
CA LEU A 21 -17.50 4.12 12.25
C LEU A 21 -17.53 2.58 12.30
N PRO A 22 -16.37 1.91 12.16
CA PRO A 22 -16.23 0.50 12.49
C PRO A 22 -16.65 0.26 13.94
N GLU A 23 -17.06 -0.96 14.26
CA GLU A 23 -17.31 -1.38 15.64
C GLU A 23 -15.96 -1.56 16.37
N ILE A 24 -15.29 -0.45 16.67
CA ILE A 24 -13.94 -0.41 17.24
C ILE A 24 -13.85 -1.23 18.54
N THR A 25 -14.94 -1.27 19.32
CA THR A 25 -15.03 -2.08 20.56
C THR A 25 -15.02 -3.59 20.33
N ALA A 26 -15.23 -4.04 19.09
CA ALA A 26 -15.19 -5.45 18.71
C ALA A 26 -13.83 -5.89 18.15
N ILE A 27 -12.85 -4.98 18.08
CA ILE A 27 -11.48 -5.25 17.62
C ILE A 27 -10.53 -5.18 18.82
N GLY A 28 -9.74 -6.23 19.04
CA GLY A 28 -8.69 -6.29 20.03
C GLY A 28 -7.28 -6.40 19.43
N PRO A 29 -6.22 -6.33 20.26
CA PRO A 29 -4.84 -6.48 19.80
C PRO A 29 -4.59 -7.76 18.98
N ASP A 30 -5.18 -8.88 19.39
CA ASP A 30 -4.99 -10.20 18.77
C ASP A 30 -5.57 -10.29 17.34
N ASP A 31 -6.42 -9.32 16.95
CA ASP A 31 -7.04 -9.29 15.62
C ASP A 31 -6.14 -8.66 14.56
N PHE A 32 -5.08 -7.95 14.96
CA PHE A 32 -4.30 -7.13 14.06
C PHE A 32 -3.18 -7.89 13.35
N ALA A 33 -2.44 -8.76 14.05
CA ALA A 33 -1.25 -9.41 13.46
C ALA A 33 -1.60 -10.23 12.20
N ASP A 34 -2.62 -11.11 12.29
CA ASP A 34 -3.12 -11.88 11.14
C ASP A 34 -3.74 -10.97 10.06
N ALA A 35 -4.48 -9.94 10.47
CA ALA A 35 -5.08 -9.00 9.52
C ALA A 35 -4.03 -8.24 8.72
N PHE A 36 -2.94 -7.80 9.34
CA PHE A 36 -1.82 -7.18 8.65
C PHE A 36 -1.17 -8.15 7.66
N ASP A 37 -0.86 -9.38 8.09
CA ASP A 37 -0.20 -10.37 7.23
C ASP A 37 -1.04 -10.69 5.98
N ARG A 38 -2.35 -10.91 6.14
CA ARG A 38 -3.28 -11.16 5.03
C ARG A 38 -3.47 -9.93 4.14
N ALA A 39 -3.56 -8.73 4.72
CA ALA A 39 -3.77 -7.51 3.97
C ALA A 39 -2.53 -7.10 3.15
N MET A 40 -1.32 -7.28 3.71
CA MET A 40 -0.06 -7.10 2.97
C MET A 40 0.05 -8.09 1.81
N ALA A 41 -0.26 -9.36 2.04
CA ALA A 41 -0.26 -10.37 0.98
C ALA A 41 -1.26 -10.03 -0.14
N GLY A 42 -2.45 -9.52 0.22
CA GLY A 42 -3.44 -9.05 -0.74
C GLY A 42 -2.94 -7.89 -1.59
N GLU A 43 -2.36 -6.86 -0.97
CA GLU A 43 -1.81 -5.72 -1.72
C GLU A 43 -0.65 -6.12 -2.62
N LEU A 44 0.24 -7.01 -2.17
CA LEU A 44 1.33 -7.52 -3.03
C LEU A 44 0.77 -8.23 -4.27
N ALA A 45 -0.33 -8.98 -4.15
CA ALA A 45 -0.98 -9.62 -5.29
C ALA A 45 -1.62 -8.60 -6.24
N GLU A 46 -2.26 -7.55 -5.71
CA GLU A 46 -2.80 -6.44 -6.53
C GLU A 46 -1.68 -5.71 -7.29
N VAL A 47 -0.56 -5.42 -6.61
CA VAL A 47 0.61 -4.78 -7.20
C VAL A 47 1.24 -5.65 -8.28
N GLU A 48 1.35 -6.95 -8.04
CA GLU A 48 1.90 -7.89 -9.02
C GLU A 48 1.01 -8.00 -10.26
N ALA A 49 -0.31 -7.93 -10.10
CA ALA A 49 -1.25 -7.87 -11.22
C ALA A 49 -1.04 -6.59 -12.05
N ILE A 50 -0.86 -5.44 -11.39
CA ILE A 50 -0.57 -4.16 -12.07
C ILE A 50 0.77 -4.24 -12.81
N ALA A 51 1.81 -4.77 -12.16
CA ALA A 51 3.15 -4.88 -12.72
C ALA A 51 3.18 -5.75 -13.99
N ASN A 52 2.38 -6.81 -14.04
CA ASN A 52 2.34 -7.78 -15.14
C ASN A 52 1.15 -7.61 -16.10
N GLU A 53 0.38 -6.52 -16.00
CA GLU A 53 -0.75 -6.25 -16.89
C GLU A 53 -0.28 -6.21 -18.37
N PRO A 54 -0.73 -7.12 -19.25
CA PRO A 54 -0.25 -7.22 -20.63
C PRO A 54 -0.64 -6.04 -21.53
N ASP A 55 -1.69 -5.29 -21.18
CA ASP A 55 -2.11 -4.13 -21.96
C ASP A 55 -1.06 -3.00 -21.93
N GLU A 56 -1.10 -2.14 -22.97
CA GLU A 56 -0.26 -0.95 -23.03
C GLU A 56 -0.42 -0.12 -21.75
N HIS A 57 0.71 0.32 -21.17
CA HIS A 57 0.72 1.06 -19.92
C HIS A 57 -0.10 2.33 -20.06
N SER A 58 -1.12 2.50 -19.23
CA SER A 58 -1.98 3.68 -19.20
C SER A 58 -2.01 4.27 -17.79
N PHE A 59 -2.43 5.52 -17.68
CA PHE A 59 -2.65 6.14 -16.37
C PHE A 59 -3.60 5.28 -15.52
N ASP A 60 -4.67 4.76 -16.13
CA ASP A 60 -5.70 4.01 -15.43
C ASP A 60 -5.22 2.62 -14.96
N ASN A 61 -4.55 1.86 -15.83
CA ASN A 61 -4.09 0.51 -15.49
C ASN A 61 -2.79 0.48 -14.67
N THR A 62 -2.16 1.63 -14.43
CA THR A 62 -0.90 1.71 -13.67
C THR A 62 -1.04 2.64 -12.48
N ILE A 63 -1.21 3.95 -12.70
CA ILE A 63 -1.21 4.95 -11.62
C ILE A 63 -2.50 4.90 -10.82
N LEU A 64 -3.65 4.91 -11.50
CA LEU A 64 -4.94 4.83 -10.82
C LEU A 64 -5.14 3.44 -10.20
N ALA A 65 -4.68 2.38 -10.85
CA ALA A 65 -4.73 1.04 -10.27
C ALA A 65 -3.90 0.96 -8.98
N LEU A 66 -2.67 1.51 -8.98
CA LEU A 66 -1.79 1.56 -7.81
C LEU A 66 -2.37 2.44 -6.69
N GLU A 67 -2.95 3.60 -7.02
CA GLU A 67 -3.63 4.46 -6.02
C GLU A 67 -4.84 3.75 -5.36
N ARG A 68 -5.34 2.70 -6.00
CA ARG A 68 -6.49 1.91 -5.54
C ARG A 68 -6.11 0.60 -4.86
N SER A 69 -4.85 0.17 -4.94
CA SER A 69 -4.35 -1.02 -4.25
C SER A 69 -4.20 -0.75 -2.76
N GLY A 70 -4.07 -1.82 -1.97
CA GLY A 70 -3.73 -1.69 -0.55
C GLY A 70 -4.83 -1.11 0.32
N ARG A 71 -6.04 -0.92 -0.20
CA ARG A 71 -7.15 -0.33 0.57
C ARG A 71 -7.51 -1.14 1.82
N ILE A 72 -7.44 -2.48 1.76
CA ILE A 72 -7.65 -3.33 2.94
C ILE A 72 -6.55 -3.05 3.97
N LEU A 73 -5.28 -3.06 3.54
CA LEU A 73 -4.15 -2.76 4.42
C LEU A 73 -4.27 -1.37 5.03
N SER A 74 -4.64 -0.36 4.23
CA SER A 74 -4.89 1.00 4.68
C SER A 74 -5.98 1.06 5.75
N ARG A 75 -7.06 0.28 5.61
CA ARG A 75 -8.13 0.20 6.62
C ARG A 75 -7.65 -0.43 7.92
N VAL A 76 -6.97 -1.58 7.85
CA VAL A 76 -6.40 -2.28 9.01
C VAL A 76 -5.42 -1.36 9.74
N ALA A 77 -4.49 -0.75 9.00
CA ALA A 77 -3.49 0.17 9.54
C ALA A 77 -4.12 1.42 10.18
N SER A 78 -5.11 2.02 9.52
CA SER A 78 -5.78 3.23 10.05
C SER A 78 -6.44 2.95 11.41
N LEU A 79 -7.11 1.81 11.56
CA LEU A 79 -7.74 1.42 12.83
C LEU A 79 -6.70 1.08 13.89
N PHE A 80 -5.66 0.35 13.52
CA PHE A 80 -4.57 -0.01 14.42
C PHE A 80 -3.89 1.24 15.00
N PHE A 81 -3.42 2.14 14.13
CA PHE A 81 -2.66 3.32 14.56
C PHE A 81 -3.55 4.36 15.25
N ALA A 82 -4.86 4.38 14.98
CA ALA A 82 -5.81 5.17 15.77
C ALA A 82 -5.90 4.65 17.21
N LEU A 83 -6.02 3.32 17.41
CA LEU A 83 -6.04 2.72 18.74
C LEU A 83 -4.69 2.87 19.45
N ALA A 84 -3.59 2.54 18.78
CA ALA A 84 -2.25 2.63 19.36
C ALA A 84 -1.88 4.07 19.78
N GLY A 85 -2.41 5.09 19.09
CA GLY A 85 -2.18 6.49 19.42
C GLY A 85 -3.11 7.05 20.51
N ALA A 86 -4.34 6.55 20.63
CA ALA A 86 -5.35 7.10 21.53
C ALA A 86 -5.56 6.30 22.82
N GLU A 87 -5.52 4.97 22.74
CA GLU A 87 -5.80 4.02 23.84
C GLU A 87 -4.77 2.88 23.77
N THR A 88 -3.50 3.23 23.94
CA THR A 88 -2.40 2.26 23.85
C THR A 88 -2.41 1.27 25.01
N SER A 89 -1.82 0.09 24.80
CA SER A 89 -1.61 -0.93 25.82
C SER A 89 -0.35 -1.74 25.53
N ASP A 90 0.17 -2.48 26.51
CA ASP A 90 1.33 -3.36 26.31
C ASP A 90 1.09 -4.38 25.19
N ALA A 91 -0.16 -4.82 25.02
CA ALA A 91 -0.58 -5.72 23.94
C ALA A 91 -0.55 -5.03 22.57
N LEU A 92 -1.09 -3.81 22.44
CA LEU A 92 -1.03 -3.04 21.18
C LEU A 92 0.41 -2.68 20.81
N GLN A 93 1.25 -2.32 21.79
CA GLN A 93 2.67 -2.07 21.56
C GLN A 93 3.43 -3.33 21.14
N ALA A 94 3.02 -4.51 21.63
CA ALA A 94 3.60 -5.78 21.19
C ALA A 94 3.28 -6.05 19.71
N VAL A 95 2.03 -5.83 19.31
CA VAL A 95 1.63 -5.89 17.90
C VAL A 95 2.41 -4.87 17.07
N GLU A 96 2.53 -3.62 17.52
CA GLU A 96 3.25 -2.57 16.79
C GLU A 96 4.70 -2.97 16.51
N ARG A 97 5.39 -3.50 17.53
CA ARG A 97 6.77 -4.01 17.41
C ARG A 97 6.88 -5.18 16.42
N GLU A 98 5.84 -5.99 16.30
CA GLU A 98 5.81 -7.09 15.32
C GLU A 98 5.55 -6.58 13.90
N VAL A 99 4.57 -5.69 13.71
CA VAL A 99 4.08 -5.31 12.39
C VAL A 99 4.91 -4.21 11.73
N ALA A 100 5.54 -3.32 12.50
CA ALA A 100 6.36 -2.23 11.98
C ALA A 100 7.47 -2.70 11.01
N PRO A 101 8.35 -3.67 11.35
CA PRO A 101 9.35 -4.17 10.42
C PRO A 101 8.73 -4.89 9.21
N LYS A 102 7.58 -5.56 9.36
CA LYS A 102 6.87 -6.20 8.24
C LYS A 102 6.35 -5.16 7.26
N LEU A 103 5.70 -4.10 7.75
CA LEU A 103 5.20 -2.97 6.94
C LEU A 103 6.33 -2.26 6.19
N SER A 104 7.49 -2.10 6.83
CA SER A 104 8.66 -1.51 6.16
C SER A 104 9.18 -2.37 5.00
N ARG A 105 9.27 -3.70 5.21
CA ARG A 105 9.62 -4.66 4.15
C ARG A 105 8.58 -4.66 3.03
N HIS A 106 7.30 -4.60 3.37
CA HIS A 106 6.19 -4.51 2.41
C HIS A 106 6.30 -3.27 1.52
N GLY A 107 6.50 -2.08 2.11
CA GLY A 107 6.72 -0.85 1.35
C GLY A 107 7.97 -0.90 0.46
N SER A 108 9.04 -1.54 0.93
CA SER A 108 10.26 -1.76 0.13
C SER A 108 9.99 -2.73 -1.03
N ALA A 109 9.22 -3.80 -0.83
CA ALA A 109 8.87 -4.76 -1.87
C ALA A 109 8.09 -4.10 -3.02
N ILE A 110 7.16 -3.20 -2.71
CA ILE A 110 6.39 -2.44 -3.72
C ILE A 110 7.28 -1.42 -4.42
N SER A 111 7.97 -0.57 -3.66
CA SER A 111 8.74 0.55 -4.23
C SER A 111 9.99 0.13 -5.01
N LEU A 112 10.54 -1.06 -4.71
CA LEU A 112 11.68 -1.64 -5.42
C LEU A 112 11.27 -2.68 -6.49
N ASN A 113 9.97 -2.86 -6.75
CA ASN A 113 9.51 -3.76 -7.81
C ASN A 113 9.90 -3.18 -9.18
N PRO A 114 10.80 -3.85 -9.94
CA PRO A 114 11.34 -3.30 -11.18
C PRO A 114 10.30 -3.28 -12.30
N ALA A 115 9.39 -4.27 -12.36
CA ALA A 115 8.36 -4.34 -13.38
C ALA A 115 7.34 -3.21 -13.17
N LEU A 116 6.90 -2.99 -11.93
CA LEU A 116 6.03 -1.87 -11.59
C LEU A 116 6.68 -0.51 -11.92
N PHE A 117 7.94 -0.31 -11.51
CA PHE A 117 8.63 0.94 -11.78
C PHE A 117 8.82 1.19 -13.27
N ALA A 118 9.11 0.17 -14.07
CA ALA A 118 9.22 0.31 -15.52
C ALA A 118 7.94 0.88 -16.17
N ARG A 119 6.75 0.43 -15.71
CA ARG A 119 5.46 0.99 -16.18
C ARG A 119 5.33 2.47 -15.83
N ILE A 120 5.67 2.82 -14.59
CA ILE A 120 5.58 4.19 -14.08
C ILE A 120 6.58 5.11 -14.81
N ASP A 121 7.82 4.66 -15.02
CA ASP A 121 8.87 5.42 -15.72
C ASP A 121 8.46 5.67 -17.17
N ALA A 122 7.97 4.64 -17.88
CA ALA A 122 7.49 4.77 -19.26
C ALA A 122 6.33 5.79 -19.40
N LEU A 123 5.38 5.78 -18.47
CA LEU A 123 4.30 6.78 -18.45
C LEU A 123 4.85 8.18 -18.17
N HIS A 124 5.77 8.31 -17.22
CA HIS A 124 6.37 9.59 -16.87
C HIS A 124 7.19 10.16 -18.05
N GLU A 125 7.96 9.34 -18.77
CA GLU A 125 8.72 9.78 -19.94
C GLU A 125 7.84 10.40 -21.02
N ARG A 126 6.69 9.78 -21.31
CA ARG A 126 5.75 10.24 -22.35
C ARG A 126 4.64 11.17 -21.84
N ARG A 127 4.70 11.61 -20.58
CA ARG A 127 3.61 12.35 -19.90
C ARG A 127 3.10 13.59 -20.63
N ALA A 128 3.94 14.27 -21.41
CA ALA A 128 3.55 15.44 -22.20
C ALA A 128 2.66 15.10 -23.42
N ALA A 129 2.69 13.84 -23.87
CA ALA A 129 1.87 13.33 -24.97
C ALA A 129 0.62 12.59 -24.48
N LEU A 130 0.58 12.21 -23.20
CA LEU A 130 -0.62 11.68 -22.55
C LEU A 130 -1.52 12.88 -22.27
N ALA A 131 -2.71 12.93 -22.86
CA ALA A 131 -3.69 14.00 -22.64
C ALA A 131 -4.30 13.97 -21.22
N LEU A 132 -3.45 14.06 -20.20
CA LEU A 132 -3.77 14.00 -18.78
C LEU A 132 -4.34 15.33 -18.29
N THR A 133 -5.24 15.27 -17.31
CA THR A 133 -5.63 16.46 -16.56
C THR A 133 -4.45 16.95 -15.69
N PRO A 134 -4.47 18.22 -15.21
CA PRO A 134 -3.45 18.71 -14.29
C PRO A 134 -3.29 17.85 -13.03
N GLU A 135 -4.38 17.32 -12.48
CA GLU A 135 -4.37 16.45 -11.30
C GLU A 135 -3.74 15.10 -11.60
N GLN A 136 -4.06 14.50 -12.76
CA GLN A 136 -3.47 13.23 -13.19
C GLN A 136 -1.97 13.38 -13.44
N LEU A 137 -1.55 14.43 -14.14
CA LEU A 137 -0.13 14.73 -14.35
C LEU A 137 0.59 14.89 -13.02
N ARG A 138 0.00 15.65 -12.08
CA ARG A 138 0.59 15.85 -10.76
C ARG A 138 0.70 14.54 -9.99
N LEU A 139 -0.30 13.67 -10.05
CA LEU A 139 -0.26 12.36 -9.39
C LEU A 139 0.85 11.49 -9.97
N LEU A 140 0.95 11.39 -11.30
CA LEU A 140 2.02 10.65 -11.99
C LEU A 140 3.41 11.12 -11.55
N GLU A 141 3.66 12.44 -11.51
CA GLU A 141 4.94 13.01 -11.07
C GLU A 141 5.24 12.72 -9.59
N ARG A 142 4.22 12.75 -8.72
CA ARG A 142 4.38 12.41 -7.29
C ARG A 142 4.75 10.95 -7.10
N VAL A 143 4.02 10.05 -7.78
CA VAL A 143 4.25 8.61 -7.71
C VAL A 143 5.64 8.30 -8.24
N HIS A 144 5.98 8.75 -9.46
CA HIS A 144 7.30 8.55 -10.05
C HIS A 144 8.44 9.06 -9.17
N GLY A 145 8.35 10.31 -8.70
CA GLY A 145 9.35 10.88 -7.81
C GLY A 145 9.45 10.15 -6.46
N GLY A 146 8.34 9.58 -5.98
CA GLY A 146 8.30 8.72 -4.79
C GLY A 146 9.14 7.46 -4.99
N PHE A 147 8.92 6.73 -6.07
CA PHE A 147 9.70 5.55 -6.43
C PHE A 147 11.19 5.85 -6.58
N LEU A 148 11.55 6.97 -7.21
CA LEU A 148 12.95 7.39 -7.32
C LEU A 148 13.60 7.63 -5.95
N ARG A 149 12.93 8.33 -5.05
CA ARG A 149 13.44 8.57 -3.68
C ARG A 149 13.51 7.29 -2.85
N SER A 150 12.66 6.31 -3.15
CA SER A 150 12.70 4.97 -2.56
C SER A 150 13.69 4.03 -3.26
N GLY A 151 14.54 4.52 -4.16
CA GLY A 151 15.61 3.72 -4.75
C GLY A 151 15.15 2.77 -5.86
N ALA A 152 14.05 3.04 -6.56
CA ALA A 152 13.56 2.16 -7.63
C ALA A 152 14.56 1.94 -8.79
N ARG A 153 15.53 2.85 -8.96
CA ARG A 153 16.65 2.72 -9.93
C ARG A 153 17.90 2.02 -9.37
N LEU A 154 17.91 1.63 -8.09
CA LEU A 154 19.00 0.86 -7.53
C LEU A 154 18.98 -0.55 -8.12
N GLU A 155 20.16 -1.12 -8.36
CA GLU A 155 20.33 -2.47 -8.91
C GLU A 155 21.26 -3.29 -8.02
N GLY A 156 21.20 -4.62 -8.17
CA GLY A 156 22.13 -5.54 -7.52
C GLY A 156 22.22 -5.37 -6.00
N PRO A 157 23.43 -5.40 -5.41
CA PRO A 157 23.64 -5.33 -3.96
C PRO A 157 23.10 -4.05 -3.30
N ASP A 158 23.06 -2.93 -4.02
CA ASP A 158 22.61 -1.64 -3.47
C ASP A 158 21.10 -1.64 -3.20
N ARG A 159 20.31 -2.31 -4.05
CA ARG A 159 18.87 -2.50 -3.84
C ARG A 159 18.58 -3.31 -2.58
N GLY A 160 19.32 -4.41 -2.38
CA GLY A 160 19.18 -5.25 -1.18
C GLY A 160 19.56 -4.50 0.09
N ARG A 161 20.69 -3.77 0.06
CA ARG A 161 21.14 -2.95 1.19
C ARG A 161 20.13 -1.86 1.56
N PHE A 162 19.50 -1.21 0.58
CA PHE A 162 18.49 -0.19 0.85
C PHE A 162 17.26 -0.79 1.55
N ALA A 163 16.76 -1.94 1.08
CA ALA A 163 15.65 -2.64 1.71
C ALA A 163 15.97 -3.06 3.16
N ASP A 164 17.18 -3.58 3.40
CA ASP A 164 17.63 -3.98 4.74
C ASP A 164 17.76 -2.78 5.69
N LEU A 165 18.15 -1.60 5.19
CA LEU A 165 18.24 -0.38 6.00
C LEU A 165 16.87 0.15 6.40
N ASN A 166 15.88 0.10 5.51
CA ASN A 166 14.52 0.53 5.83
C ASN A 166 13.85 -0.36 6.89
N ALA A 167 14.18 -1.65 6.92
CA ALA A 167 13.58 -2.63 7.80
C ALA A 167 14.15 -2.65 9.24
N ARG A 168 15.10 -1.76 9.56
CA ARG A 168 15.74 -1.61 10.88
C ARG A 168 15.01 -0.58 11.73
#